data_AF-A0A7C4ELI4-F1
#
_entry.id   AF-A0A7C4ELI4-F1
#
_cell.length_a   1.000
_cell.length_b   1.000
_cell.length_c   1.000
_cell.angle_alpha   90.00
_cell.angle_beta   90.00
_cell.angle_gamma   90.00
#
_symmetry.space_group_name_H-M   'P 1'
#
loop_
_entity.id
_entity.type
_entity.pdbx_description
1 polymer ?
#
loop_
_entity_poly.entity_id
_entity_poly.type
_entity_poly.pdbx_seq_one_letter_code
_entity_poly.pdbx_strand_id
1 'polypeptide(L)'
;MRTIPAQTVIDKVAEMCISANRELPEDVLNAFKKGLAEEENPAAKEIFRQLIENAEMSRDTGLPLCQDCGLAVFFVEMGEDAKVEGMSLREAINEGMKKGYQEGYLRKSSCDPFTRKNTGDNGPAIIHFDLVPGDKLKIWMMAKGGGSENMSRVMMFPPAAGWKGLREFIINRVAEAGP
;
A
#
# COMPACT_ATOMS: atom_id res chain seq x y z
N MET A 1 -9.69 -29.27 -7.55
CA MET A 1 -9.85 -27.81 -7.74
C MET A 1 -10.60 -27.24 -6.54
N ARG A 2 -9.93 -26.40 -5.73
CA ARG A 2 -10.53 -25.71 -4.59
C ARG A 2 -11.35 -24.54 -5.08
N THR A 3 -12.62 -24.48 -4.69
CA THR A 3 -13.50 -23.37 -5.01
C THR A 3 -13.49 -22.33 -3.89
N ILE A 4 -13.31 -21.07 -4.26
CA ILE A 4 -13.31 -19.91 -3.36
C ILE A 4 -14.48 -19.02 -3.76
N PRO A 5 -15.47 -18.79 -2.89
CA PRO A 5 -16.56 -17.87 -3.20
C PRO A 5 -16.04 -16.44 -3.42
N ALA A 6 -16.49 -15.77 -4.48
CA ALA A 6 -16.11 -14.38 -4.75
C ALA A 6 -16.44 -13.44 -3.59
N GLN A 7 -17.53 -13.70 -2.86
CA GLN A 7 -17.91 -12.94 -1.68
C GLN A 7 -16.83 -12.96 -0.60
N THR A 8 -16.18 -14.12 -0.38
CA THR A 8 -15.06 -14.22 0.56
C THR A 8 -13.88 -13.36 0.15
N VAL A 9 -13.59 -13.27 -1.15
CA VAL A 9 -12.53 -12.39 -1.67
C VAL A 9 -12.91 -10.92 -1.48
N ILE A 10 -14.15 -10.54 -1.80
CA ILE A 10 -14.66 -9.17 -1.63
C ILE A 10 -14.53 -8.72 -0.16
N ASP A 11 -15.00 -9.53 0.78
CA ASP A 11 -14.98 -9.19 2.20
C ASP A 11 -13.56 -9.10 2.75
N LYS A 12 -12.68 -10.03 2.36
CA LYS A 12 -11.27 -9.99 2.78
C LYS A 12 -10.48 -8.85 2.16
N VAL A 13 -10.74 -8.51 0.91
CA VAL A 13 -10.11 -7.34 0.28
C VAL A 13 -10.60 -6.04 0.92
N ALA A 14 -11.89 -5.93 1.27
CA ALA A 14 -12.41 -4.77 1.99
C ALA A 14 -11.74 -4.60 3.37
N GLU A 15 -11.62 -5.69 4.13
CA GLU A 15 -10.92 -5.73 5.42
C GLU A 15 -9.43 -5.32 5.26
N MET A 16 -8.75 -5.81 4.22
CA MET A 16 -7.37 -5.43 3.91
C MET A 16 -7.23 -3.94 3.61
N CYS A 17 -8.12 -3.36 2.79
CA CYS A 17 -8.09 -1.93 2.48
C CYS A 17 -8.25 -1.07 3.74
N ILE A 18 -9.14 -1.47 4.64
CA ILE A 18 -9.41 -0.74 5.89
C ILE A 18 -8.23 -0.85 6.85
N SER A 19 -7.79 -2.07 7.15
CA SER A 19 -6.70 -2.34 8.10
C SER A 19 -5.38 -1.70 7.64
N ALA A 20 -5.01 -1.84 6.35
CA ALA A 20 -3.78 -1.26 5.82
C ALA A 20 -3.73 0.28 5.90
N ASN A 21 -4.87 0.94 6.03
CA ASN A 21 -4.96 2.39 6.18
C ASN A 21 -5.08 2.87 7.64
N ARG A 22 -5.38 1.96 8.59
CA ARG A 22 -5.61 2.30 10.01
C ARG A 22 -4.54 1.75 10.95
N GLU A 23 -3.85 0.71 10.54
CA GLU A 23 -2.92 -0.03 11.39
C GLU A 23 -1.51 0.00 10.79
N LEU A 24 -0.55 0.45 11.59
CA LEU A 24 0.86 0.27 11.25
C LEU A 24 1.30 -1.14 11.64
N PRO A 25 2.10 -1.81 10.78
CA PRO A 25 2.81 -3.02 11.17
C PRO A 25 3.66 -2.81 12.43
N GLU A 26 3.74 -3.84 13.26
CA GLU A 26 4.41 -3.78 14.57
C GLU A 26 5.92 -3.51 14.44
N ASP A 27 6.56 -3.97 13.37
CA ASP A 27 7.96 -3.68 13.08
C ASP A 27 8.19 -2.18 12.78
N VAL A 28 7.28 -1.54 12.04
CA VAL A 28 7.32 -0.09 11.76
C VAL A 28 7.12 0.71 13.05
N LEU A 29 6.13 0.32 13.86
CA LEU A 29 5.88 1.00 15.15
C LEU A 29 7.07 0.89 16.10
N ASN A 30 7.70 -0.29 16.16
CA ASN A 30 8.90 -0.50 16.96
C ASN A 30 10.10 0.29 16.44
N ALA A 31 10.24 0.43 15.11
CA ALA A 31 11.24 1.31 14.52
C ALA A 31 11.03 2.77 14.93
N PHE A 32 9.78 3.27 14.96
CA PHE A 32 9.49 4.62 15.44
C PHE A 32 9.80 4.80 16.93
N LYS A 33 9.42 3.85 17.78
CA LYS A 33 9.74 3.88 19.22
C LYS A 33 11.24 3.88 19.48
N LYS A 34 11.99 3.06 18.74
CA LYS A 34 13.45 3.04 18.79
C LYS A 34 14.04 4.38 18.33
N GLY A 35 13.55 4.93 17.21
CA GLY A 35 13.95 6.24 16.71
C GLY A 35 13.74 7.35 17.75
N LEU A 36 12.58 7.39 18.41
CA LEU A 36 12.30 8.35 19.48
C LEU A 36 13.30 8.24 20.66
N ALA A 37 13.68 7.02 21.04
CA ALA A 37 14.59 6.78 22.15
C ALA A 37 16.04 7.15 21.83
N GLU A 38 16.49 6.91 20.60
CA GLU A 38 17.89 7.06 20.16
C GLU A 38 18.18 8.44 19.53
N GLU A 39 17.20 9.12 18.97
CA GLU A 39 17.40 10.40 18.28
C GLU A 39 17.85 11.51 19.23
N GLU A 40 18.76 12.38 18.81
CA GLU A 40 19.26 13.49 19.64
C GLU A 40 18.63 14.83 19.22
N ASN A 41 18.24 14.97 17.95
CA ASN A 41 17.64 16.17 17.42
C ASN A 41 16.20 16.36 17.98
N PRO A 42 15.92 17.47 18.69
CA PRO A 42 14.61 17.70 19.30
C PRO A 42 13.45 17.73 18.29
N ALA A 43 13.67 18.26 17.09
CA ALA A 43 12.64 18.32 16.05
C ALA A 43 12.32 16.92 15.50
N ALA A 44 13.34 16.10 15.26
CA ALA A 44 13.15 14.73 14.78
C ALA A 44 12.49 13.83 15.85
N LYS A 45 12.84 14.00 17.13
CA LYS A 45 12.13 13.35 18.25
C LYS A 45 10.65 13.68 18.27
N GLU A 46 10.29 14.95 18.08
CA GLU A 46 8.88 15.36 18.04
C GLU A 46 8.13 14.73 16.85
N ILE A 47 8.77 14.57 15.69
CA ILE A 47 8.19 13.85 14.55
C ILE A 47 7.88 12.40 14.91
N PHE A 48 8.83 11.66 15.52
CA PHE A 48 8.55 10.29 15.96
C PHE A 48 7.42 10.22 16.98
N ARG A 49 7.36 11.15 17.93
CA ARG A 49 6.27 11.24 18.91
C ARG A 49 4.92 11.41 18.21
N GLN A 50 4.81 12.31 17.24
CA GLN A 50 3.59 12.56 16.46
C GLN A 50 3.19 11.35 15.61
N LEU A 51 4.16 10.65 14.99
CA LEU A 51 3.88 9.45 14.20
C LEU A 51 3.31 8.31 15.07
N ILE A 52 3.86 8.12 16.27
CA ILE A 52 3.36 7.13 17.24
C ILE A 52 1.97 7.52 17.73
N GLU A 53 1.77 8.78 18.15
CA GLU A 53 0.47 9.31 18.59
C GLU A 53 -0.59 9.17 17.50
N ASN A 54 -0.26 9.50 16.25
CA ASN A 54 -1.16 9.32 15.12
C ASN A 54 -1.54 7.85 14.89
N ALA A 55 -0.60 6.92 15.08
CA ALA A 55 -0.87 5.49 14.96
C ALA A 55 -1.75 4.93 16.09
N GLU A 56 -1.72 5.54 17.27
CA GLU A 56 -2.62 5.23 18.39
C GLU A 56 -4.01 5.83 18.12
N MET A 57 -4.07 7.12 17.78
CA MET A 57 -5.32 7.80 17.43
C MET A 57 -6.06 7.12 16.27
N SER A 58 -5.34 6.66 15.24
CA SER A 58 -5.94 5.96 14.09
C SER A 58 -6.62 4.65 14.52
N ARG A 59 -6.02 3.90 15.45
CA ARG A 59 -6.62 2.68 16.02
C ARG A 59 -7.84 2.99 16.88
N ASP A 60 -7.77 4.01 17.72
CA ASP A 60 -8.84 4.33 18.67
C ASP A 60 -10.06 4.98 17.99
N THR A 61 -9.84 5.82 16.98
CA THR A 61 -10.89 6.56 16.29
C THR A 61 -11.43 5.87 15.06
N GLY A 62 -10.67 4.92 14.48
CA GLY A 62 -10.95 4.33 13.18
C GLY A 62 -10.73 5.29 12.00
N LEU A 63 -10.11 6.46 12.21
CA LEU A 63 -9.70 7.35 11.12
C LEU A 63 -8.41 6.83 10.46
N PRO A 64 -8.20 7.04 9.16
CA PRO A 64 -6.98 6.58 8.49
C PRO A 64 -5.74 7.33 8.98
N LEU A 65 -4.59 6.65 8.96
CA LEU A 65 -3.27 7.15 9.37
C LEU A 65 -2.84 8.39 8.56
N CYS A 66 -3.31 8.51 7.33
CA CYS A 66 -2.95 9.58 6.41
C CYS A 66 -4.19 10.03 5.63
N GLN A 67 -4.27 11.31 5.30
CA GLN A 67 -5.30 11.85 4.41
C GLN A 67 -5.22 11.24 3.00
N ASP A 68 -4.04 10.78 2.57
CA ASP A 68 -3.88 10.02 1.34
C ASP A 68 -3.96 8.53 1.62
N CYS A 69 -5.14 7.95 1.41
CA CYS A 69 -5.36 6.50 1.56
C CYS A 69 -4.77 5.67 0.40
N GLY A 70 -4.09 6.34 -0.54
CA GLY A 70 -3.31 5.72 -1.60
C GLY A 70 -4.13 5.12 -2.75
N LEU A 71 -3.39 4.63 -3.74
CA LEU A 71 -3.93 3.75 -4.77
C LEU A 71 -3.88 2.32 -4.25
N ALA A 72 -4.93 1.54 -4.54
CA ALA A 72 -4.98 0.15 -4.13
C ALA A 72 -4.16 -0.72 -5.09
N VAL A 73 -2.96 -1.13 -4.65
CA VAL A 73 -2.08 -2.04 -5.38
C VAL A 73 -2.18 -3.41 -4.75
N PHE A 74 -2.48 -4.43 -5.56
CA PHE A 74 -2.59 -5.82 -5.13
C PHE A 74 -1.57 -6.68 -5.84
N PHE A 75 -0.96 -7.58 -5.08
CA PHE A 75 -0.15 -8.69 -5.60
C PHE A 75 -0.92 -9.97 -5.31
N VAL A 76 -1.09 -10.81 -6.34
CA VAL A 76 -1.96 -11.97 -6.28
C VAL A 76 -1.20 -13.19 -6.78
N GLU A 77 -0.99 -14.15 -5.90
CA GLU A 77 -0.60 -15.51 -6.27
C GLU A 77 -1.85 -16.39 -6.30
N MET A 78 -2.19 -16.86 -7.49
CA MET A 78 -3.34 -17.72 -7.71
C MET A 78 -2.88 -19.15 -8.00
N GLY A 79 -3.24 -20.07 -7.10
CA GLY A 79 -3.03 -21.50 -7.26
C GLY A 79 -3.70 -22.02 -8.54
N GLU A 80 -2.96 -22.77 -9.35
CA GLU A 80 -3.49 -23.41 -10.57
C GLU A 80 -4.67 -24.35 -10.28
N ASP A 81 -4.72 -24.94 -9.09
CA ASP A 81 -5.82 -25.79 -8.62
C ASP A 81 -6.89 -25.03 -7.83
N ALA A 82 -6.87 -23.68 -7.83
CA ALA A 82 -7.90 -22.86 -7.22
C ALA A 82 -8.83 -22.26 -8.29
N LYS A 83 -10.06 -21.92 -7.89
CA LYS A 83 -11.00 -21.16 -8.74
C LYS A 83 -11.83 -20.23 -7.88
N VAL A 84 -12.01 -19.00 -8.35
CA VAL A 84 -13.01 -18.08 -7.78
C VAL A 84 -14.37 -18.31 -8.46
N GLU A 85 -15.42 -18.48 -7.66
CA GLU A 85 -16.78 -18.73 -8.14
C GLU A 85 -17.71 -17.52 -7.93
N GLY A 86 -18.57 -17.25 -8.91
CA GLY A 86 -19.54 -16.14 -8.91
C GLY A 86 -19.13 -14.98 -9.82
N MET A 87 -17.83 -14.66 -9.90
CA MET A 87 -17.25 -13.66 -10.82
C MET A 87 -15.74 -13.90 -10.98
N SER A 88 -15.07 -13.12 -11.83
CA SER A 88 -13.61 -13.19 -11.92
C SER A 88 -12.94 -12.67 -10.64
N LEU A 89 -11.73 -13.17 -10.35
CA LEU A 89 -10.92 -12.69 -9.23
C LEU A 89 -10.62 -11.19 -9.34
N ARG A 90 -10.43 -10.66 -10.55
CA ARG A 90 -10.23 -9.22 -10.79
C ARG A 90 -11.46 -8.39 -10.41
N GLU A 91 -12.66 -8.84 -10.75
CA GLU A 91 -13.91 -8.18 -10.35
C GLU A 91 -14.08 -8.23 -8.84
N ALA A 92 -13.88 -9.41 -8.22
CA ALA A 92 -14.00 -9.57 -6.78
C ALA A 92 -13.03 -8.66 -6.00
N ILE A 93 -11.79 -8.50 -6.46
CA ILE A 93 -10.82 -7.56 -5.86
C ILE A 93 -11.27 -6.11 -6.02
N ASN A 94 -11.78 -5.71 -7.19
CA ASN A 94 -12.25 -4.34 -7.39
C ASN A 94 -13.49 -4.04 -6.54
N GLU A 95 -14.45 -4.94 -6.44
CA GLU A 95 -15.63 -4.76 -5.60
C GLU A 95 -15.27 -4.73 -4.11
N GLY A 96 -14.37 -5.59 -3.65
CA GLY A 96 -13.82 -5.54 -2.29
C GLY A 96 -13.11 -4.22 -2.00
N MET A 97 -12.32 -3.71 -2.95
CA MET A 97 -11.64 -2.43 -2.80
C MET A 97 -12.64 -1.27 -2.70
N LYS A 98 -13.62 -1.18 -3.60
CA LYS A 98 -14.68 -0.14 -3.53
C LYS A 98 -15.42 -0.20 -2.19
N LYS A 99 -15.80 -1.41 -1.75
CA LYS A 99 -16.44 -1.66 -0.45
C LYS A 99 -15.57 -1.16 0.70
N GLY A 100 -14.30 -1.56 0.76
CA GLY A 100 -13.36 -1.16 1.81
C GLY A 100 -13.11 0.36 1.85
N TYR A 101 -12.98 1.01 0.69
CA TYR A 101 -12.83 2.47 0.63
C TYR A 101 -14.09 3.21 1.08
N GLN A 102 -15.27 2.67 0.80
CA GLN A 102 -16.54 3.24 1.24
C GLN A 102 -16.76 3.05 2.75
N GLU A 103 -16.71 1.81 3.24
CA GLU A 103 -16.95 1.45 4.65
C GLU A 103 -15.85 1.96 5.58
N GLY A 104 -14.62 2.05 5.07
CA GLY A 104 -13.48 2.58 5.79
C GLY A 104 -13.45 4.11 5.93
N TYR A 105 -14.37 4.83 5.24
CA TYR A 105 -14.32 6.28 5.05
C TYR A 105 -12.97 6.75 4.49
N LEU A 106 -12.39 5.95 3.59
CA LEU A 106 -11.07 6.23 3.00
C LEU A 106 -11.19 7.23 1.86
N ARG A 107 -10.16 8.05 1.67
CA ARG A 107 -10.11 9.00 0.56
C ARG A 107 -9.98 8.28 -0.77
N LYS A 108 -10.80 8.67 -1.73
CA LYS A 108 -10.78 8.19 -3.11
C LYS A 108 -9.92 9.12 -3.97
N SER A 109 -8.65 8.77 -4.12
CA SER A 109 -7.61 9.57 -4.77
C SER A 109 -7.51 9.38 -6.30
N SER A 110 -8.06 8.30 -6.88
CA SER A 110 -7.97 8.02 -8.33
C SER A 110 -8.79 8.98 -9.19
N CYS A 111 -8.19 9.49 -10.28
CA CYS A 111 -8.84 10.38 -11.25
C CYS A 111 -8.41 10.08 -12.70
N ASP A 112 -9.23 10.51 -13.65
CA ASP A 112 -8.86 10.54 -15.06
C ASP A 112 -7.64 11.48 -15.27
N PRO A 113 -6.60 11.06 -16.03
CA PRO A 113 -5.34 11.80 -16.10
C PRO A 113 -5.46 13.13 -16.83
N PHE A 114 -6.40 13.28 -17.78
CA PHE A 114 -6.52 14.48 -18.60
C PHE A 114 -7.56 15.45 -18.07
N THR A 115 -8.77 14.95 -17.81
CA THR A 115 -9.89 15.76 -17.31
C THR A 115 -9.83 16.01 -15.81
N ARG A 116 -9.01 15.24 -15.08
CA ARG A 116 -8.88 15.27 -13.62
C ARG A 116 -10.17 14.91 -12.88
N LYS A 117 -11.19 14.39 -13.58
CA LYS A 117 -12.44 13.94 -12.98
C LYS A 117 -12.14 12.75 -12.05
N ASN A 118 -12.56 12.86 -10.80
CA ASN A 118 -12.42 11.78 -9.83
C ASN A 118 -13.30 10.58 -10.24
N THR A 119 -12.80 9.38 -9.99
CA THR A 119 -13.48 8.11 -10.29
C THR A 119 -14.68 7.87 -9.39
N GLY A 120 -14.70 8.45 -8.18
CA GLY A 120 -15.79 8.36 -7.21
C GLY A 120 -15.73 7.11 -6.34
N ASP A 121 -14.79 6.19 -6.58
CA ASP A 121 -14.66 4.91 -5.87
C ASP A 121 -13.20 4.45 -5.66
N ASN A 122 -12.22 5.27 -6.06
CA ASN A 122 -10.77 4.98 -6.04
C ASN A 122 -10.30 3.93 -7.07
N GLY A 123 -11.19 3.40 -7.91
CA GLY A 123 -10.85 2.40 -8.89
C GLY A 123 -10.23 2.95 -10.19
N PRO A 124 -9.77 2.05 -11.07
CA PRO A 124 -9.61 0.62 -10.84
C PRO A 124 -8.40 0.30 -9.95
N ALA A 125 -8.42 -0.87 -9.30
CA ALA A 125 -7.26 -1.39 -8.58
C ALA A 125 -6.12 -1.75 -9.55
N ILE A 126 -4.88 -1.53 -9.10
CA ILE A 126 -3.68 -2.02 -9.79
C ILE A 126 -3.43 -3.44 -9.29
N ILE A 127 -3.41 -4.43 -10.18
CA ILE A 127 -3.32 -5.85 -9.77
C ILE A 127 -2.25 -6.56 -10.57
N HIS A 128 -1.25 -7.07 -9.87
CA HIS A 128 -0.21 -7.96 -10.39
C HIS A 128 -0.61 -9.41 -10.09
N PHE A 129 -0.66 -10.25 -11.13
CA PHE A 129 -1.05 -11.65 -11.02
C PHE A 129 0.11 -12.57 -11.35
N ASP A 130 0.32 -13.56 -10.51
CA ASP A 130 1.17 -14.72 -10.75
C ASP A 130 0.35 -16.00 -10.56
N LEU A 131 0.50 -16.95 -11.50
CA LEU A 131 -0.03 -18.30 -11.36
C LEU A 131 1.03 -19.17 -10.68
N VAL A 132 0.64 -19.88 -9.64
CA VAL A 132 1.56 -20.71 -8.83
C VAL A 132 1.01 -22.12 -8.64
N PRO A 133 1.86 -23.14 -8.46
CA PRO A 133 1.38 -24.49 -8.16
C PRO A 133 0.55 -24.55 -6.87
N GLY A 134 -0.44 -25.45 -6.84
CA GLY A 134 -1.28 -25.72 -5.67
C GLY A 134 -2.65 -25.05 -5.69
N ASP A 135 -3.35 -25.09 -4.56
CA ASP A 135 -4.78 -24.78 -4.47
C ASP A 135 -5.09 -23.53 -3.61
N LYS A 136 -4.08 -22.70 -3.33
CA LYS A 136 -4.21 -21.52 -2.47
C LYS A 136 -4.32 -20.25 -3.29
N LEU A 137 -5.07 -19.29 -2.74
CA LEU A 137 -5.08 -17.90 -3.20
C LEU A 137 -4.40 -17.06 -2.12
N LYS A 138 -3.38 -16.30 -2.51
CA LYS A 138 -2.68 -15.36 -1.63
C LYS A 138 -2.73 -13.98 -2.24
N ILE A 139 -3.16 -13.01 -1.43
CA ILE A 139 -3.31 -11.62 -1.83
C ILE A 139 -2.57 -10.77 -0.83
N TRP A 140 -1.74 -9.86 -1.32
CA TRP A 140 -1.17 -8.77 -0.56
C TRP A 140 -1.70 -7.46 -1.11
N MET A 141 -1.84 -6.48 -0.23
CA MET A 141 -2.30 -5.15 -0.58
C MET A 141 -1.29 -4.12 -0.09
N MET A 142 -1.07 -3.11 -0.91
CA MET A 142 -0.33 -1.92 -0.56
C MET A 142 -1.22 -0.70 -0.86
N ALA A 143 -1.51 0.07 0.19
CA ALA A 143 -2.11 1.39 0.06
C ALA A 143 -1.04 2.39 -0.38
N LYS A 144 -0.80 2.50 -1.70
CA LYS A 144 0.35 3.24 -2.20
C LYS A 144 0.04 4.75 -2.30
N GLY A 145 0.49 5.51 -1.31
CA GLY A 145 0.35 6.98 -1.29
C GLY A 145 1.13 7.64 -2.42
N GLY A 146 0.51 8.62 -3.08
CA GLY A 146 1.04 9.26 -4.30
C GLY A 146 2.35 10.02 -4.04
N GLY A 147 2.51 10.61 -2.86
CA GLY A 147 3.77 11.25 -2.46
C GLY A 147 4.94 10.26 -2.47
N SER A 148 4.76 9.09 -1.85
CA SER A 148 5.77 8.04 -1.81
C SER A 148 6.00 7.37 -3.18
N GLU A 149 4.99 7.32 -4.04
CA GLU A 149 5.12 6.80 -5.41
C GLU A 149 5.98 7.72 -6.26
N ASN A 150 5.81 9.04 -6.12
CA ASN A 150 6.57 10.04 -6.87
C ASN A 150 8.06 10.09 -6.50
N MET A 151 8.50 9.39 -5.45
CA MET A 151 9.91 9.26 -5.08
C MET A 151 10.59 8.01 -5.69
N SER A 152 9.84 7.14 -6.37
CA SER A 152 10.40 5.99 -7.09
C SER A 152 11.23 6.42 -8.30
N ARG A 153 12.40 5.80 -8.52
CA ARG A 153 13.30 6.12 -9.65
C ARG A 153 13.89 4.86 -10.25
N VAL A 154 13.97 4.83 -11.58
CA VAL A 154 14.64 3.78 -12.35
C VAL A 154 15.79 4.43 -13.13
N MET A 155 16.98 3.82 -13.08
CA MET A 155 18.14 4.25 -13.86
C MET A 155 18.83 3.02 -14.45
N MET A 156 19.14 3.11 -15.75
CA MET A 156 19.96 2.11 -16.44
C MET A 156 21.43 2.54 -16.38
N PHE A 157 22.25 1.77 -15.69
CA PHE A 157 23.68 2.07 -15.57
C PHE A 157 24.47 1.48 -16.75
N PRO A 158 25.46 2.20 -17.29
CA PRO A 158 26.46 1.57 -18.14
C PRO A 158 27.31 0.59 -17.29
N PRO A 159 27.83 -0.50 -17.88
CA PRO A 159 28.71 -1.43 -17.16
C PRO A 159 29.90 -0.75 -16.45
N ALA A 160 30.38 0.37 -17.00
CA ALA A 160 31.50 1.14 -16.46
C ALA A 160 31.17 1.97 -15.20
N ALA A 161 29.90 2.13 -14.82
CA ALA A 161 29.52 2.96 -13.66
C ALA A 161 30.11 2.42 -12.35
N GLY A 162 30.23 1.09 -12.24
CA GLY A 162 30.79 0.41 -11.09
C GLY A 162 30.13 0.82 -9.75
N TRP A 163 30.83 0.52 -8.66
CA TRP A 163 30.35 0.83 -7.32
C TRP A 163 30.20 2.32 -7.05
N LYS A 164 31.12 3.14 -7.60
CA LYS A 164 31.11 4.59 -7.40
C LYS A 164 29.84 5.23 -7.95
N GLY A 165 29.48 4.91 -9.21
CA GLY A 165 28.28 5.47 -9.83
C GLY A 165 26.99 5.03 -9.13
N LEU A 166 26.94 3.78 -8.64
CA LEU A 166 25.79 3.28 -7.87
C LEU A 166 25.64 4.03 -6.54
N ARG A 167 26.73 4.20 -5.80
CA ARG A 167 26.72 4.91 -4.51
C ARG A 167 26.31 6.38 -4.68
N GLU A 168 26.85 7.06 -5.68
CA GLU A 168 26.50 8.45 -5.99
C GLU A 168 25.01 8.57 -6.34
N PHE A 169 24.49 7.65 -7.16
CA PHE A 169 23.06 7.62 -7.48
C PHE A 169 22.20 7.47 -6.21
N ILE A 170 22.50 6.48 -5.36
CA ILE A 170 21.69 6.24 -4.15
C ILE A 170 21.68 7.47 -3.23
N ILE A 171 22.86 8.05 -2.95
CA ILE A 171 22.97 9.23 -2.07
C ILE A 171 22.18 10.40 -2.64
N ASN A 172 22.32 10.66 -3.94
CA ASN A 172 21.60 11.75 -4.60
C ASN A 172 20.09 11.52 -4.57
N ARG A 173 19.63 10.28 -4.74
CA ARG A 173 18.21 9.94 -4.66
C ARG A 173 17.64 10.15 -3.27
N VAL A 174 18.37 9.79 -2.21
CA VAL A 174 17.97 10.07 -0.83
C VAL A 174 17.84 11.58 -0.61
N ALA A 175 18.80 12.37 -1.09
CA ALA A 175 18.76 13.84 -0.95
C ALA A 175 17.60 14.47 -1.75
N GLU A 176 17.30 13.97 -2.95
CA GLU A 176 16.21 14.47 -3.81
C GLU A 176 14.82 14.11 -3.30
N ALA A 177 14.67 13.00 -2.56
CA ALA A 177 13.40 12.61 -1.98
C ALA A 177 12.89 13.62 -0.94
N GLY A 178 13.76 14.52 -0.47
CA GLY A 178 13.44 15.55 0.52
C GLY A 178 13.64 15.09 1.96
N PRO A 179 13.36 15.96 2.95
CA PRO A 179 13.16 15.55 4.34
C PRO A 179 11.92 14.64 4.49
#